data_AF-A0A166HW81-F1
#
_entry.id   AF-A0A166HW81-F1
#
_cell.length_a   1.000
_cell.length_b   1.000
_cell.length_c   1.000
_cell.angle_alpha   90.00
_cell.angle_beta   90.00
_cell.angle_gamma   90.00
#
_symmetry.space_group_name_H-M   'P 1'
#
loop_
_entity.id
_entity.type
_entity.pdbx_description
1 polymer ?
#
loop_
_entity_poly.entity_id
_entity_poly.type
_entity_poly.pdbx_seq_one_letter_code
_entity_poly.pdbx_strand_id
1 'polypeptide(L)'
;MVTSSADMAKFVLAHIGSTAASAPLSPEFAKSMRAPLGRSLGFDIWGLGTSLYAPTGNGDFIFGHDGANDPAINTAARLNPESGDALVILVSGQSSLATTLGSDWVFWQSGYPDLFATDTVFGSMMVPALSGTAVILEVAVVLGLRTRRKA
;
A
#
# COMPACT_ATOMS: atom_id res chain seq x y z
N MET A 1 -6.31 8.24 -20.86
CA MET A 1 -7.32 9.10 -20.20
C MET A 1 -6.64 10.40 -19.80
N VAL A 2 -7.31 11.55 -19.91
CA VAL A 2 -6.81 12.84 -19.40
C VAL A 2 -7.83 13.32 -18.36
N THR A 3 -7.35 13.83 -17.22
CA THR A 3 -8.18 14.22 -16.08
C THR A 3 -7.55 15.39 -15.33
N SER A 4 -8.27 15.96 -14.37
CA SER A 4 -7.80 16.99 -13.45
C SER A 4 -7.97 16.54 -11.99
N SER A 5 -7.33 17.25 -11.06
CA SER A 5 -7.55 16.99 -9.63
C SER A 5 -9.02 17.21 -9.21
N ALA A 6 -9.71 18.15 -9.86
CA ALA A 6 -11.14 18.42 -9.61
C ALA A 6 -12.03 17.26 -10.08
N ASP A 7 -11.71 16.65 -11.23
CA ASP A 7 -12.44 15.48 -11.72
C ASP A 7 -12.15 14.25 -10.86
N MET A 8 -10.89 14.06 -10.46
CA MET A 8 -10.50 12.99 -9.54
C MET A 8 -11.15 13.14 -8.17
N ALA A 9 -11.32 14.36 -7.65
CA ALA A 9 -12.05 14.58 -6.40
C ALA A 9 -13.51 14.11 -6.49
N LYS A 10 -14.20 14.40 -7.61
CA LYS A 10 -15.55 13.89 -7.85
C LYS A 10 -15.57 12.36 -7.96
N PHE A 11 -14.62 11.78 -8.68
CA PHE A 11 -14.47 10.33 -8.83
C PHE A 11 -14.26 9.65 -7.46
N VAL A 12 -13.38 10.21 -6.63
CA VAL A 12 -13.12 9.75 -5.27
C VAL A 12 -14.39 9.80 -4.44
N LEU A 13 -15.06 10.94 -4.39
CA LEU A 13 -16.30 11.11 -3.63
C LEU A 13 -17.39 10.11 -4.04
N ALA A 14 -17.46 9.75 -5.33
CA ALA A 14 -18.36 8.70 -5.81
C ALA A 14 -18.04 7.30 -5.25
N HIS A 15 -16.78 7.03 -4.87
CA HIS A 15 -16.34 5.75 -4.32
C HIS A 15 -16.41 5.65 -2.79
N ILE A 16 -16.18 6.75 -2.06
CA ILE A 16 -16.08 6.75 -0.59
C ILE A 16 -17.32 7.29 0.12
N GLY A 17 -18.20 8.06 -0.54
CA GLY A 17 -19.20 8.82 0.22
C GLY A 17 -20.43 9.32 -0.52
N SER A 18 -20.66 8.97 -1.78
CA SER A 18 -21.83 9.48 -2.49
C SER A 18 -23.08 8.64 -2.18
N THR A 19 -23.83 9.03 -1.15
CA THR A 19 -25.21 8.56 -0.89
C THR A 19 -26.27 9.34 -1.69
N ALA A 20 -25.84 10.26 -2.56
CA ALA A 20 -26.76 11.00 -3.42
C ALA A 20 -27.53 10.03 -4.33
N ALA A 21 -28.85 10.18 -4.44
CA ALA A 21 -29.69 9.34 -5.30
C ALA A 21 -29.29 9.37 -6.79
N SER A 22 -28.49 10.34 -7.21
CA SER A 22 -27.93 10.49 -8.56
C SER A 22 -26.49 9.98 -8.69
N ALA A 23 -25.95 9.30 -7.67
CA ALA A 23 -24.61 8.74 -7.73
C ALA A 23 -24.52 7.69 -8.86
N PRO A 24 -23.48 7.73 -9.71
CA PRO A 24 -23.31 6.74 -10.77
C PRO A 24 -22.92 5.35 -10.22
N LEU A 25 -22.56 5.25 -8.93
CA LEU A 25 -22.05 4.05 -8.29
C LEU A 25 -22.86 3.77 -7.02
N SER A 26 -23.43 2.57 -6.89
CA SER A 26 -24.08 2.17 -5.63
C SER A 26 -23.03 1.82 -4.58
N PRO A 27 -23.31 2.01 -3.27
CA PRO A 27 -22.37 1.64 -2.21
C PRO A 27 -21.99 0.16 -2.23
N GLU A 28 -22.93 -0.73 -2.55
CA GLU A 28 -22.72 -2.17 -2.61
C GLU A 28 -21.76 -2.53 -3.76
N PHE A 29 -21.96 -1.90 -4.93
CA PHE A 29 -21.09 -2.12 -6.07
C PHE A 29 -19.70 -1.53 -5.81
N ALA A 30 -19.60 -0.34 -5.24
CA ALA A 30 -18.33 0.26 -4.83
C ALA A 30 -17.54 -0.64 -3.88
N LYS A 31 -18.24 -1.28 -2.91
CA LYS A 31 -17.65 -2.28 -2.03
C LYS A 31 -17.21 -3.53 -2.79
N SER A 32 -18.02 -4.03 -3.72
CA SER A 32 -17.68 -5.20 -4.54
C SER A 32 -16.42 -4.96 -5.40
N MET A 33 -16.15 -3.72 -5.80
CA MET A 33 -14.96 -3.38 -6.57
C MET A 33 -13.66 -3.56 -5.78
N ARG A 34 -13.74 -3.64 -4.46
CA ARG A 34 -12.60 -3.87 -3.54
C ARG A 34 -12.54 -5.31 -3.03
N ALA A 35 -13.47 -6.17 -3.45
CA ALA A 35 -13.39 -7.58 -3.13
C ALA A 35 -12.17 -8.20 -3.85
N PRO A 36 -11.33 -8.98 -3.15
CA PRO A 36 -10.18 -9.60 -3.76
C PRO A 36 -10.54 -10.57 -4.89
N LEU A 37 -9.94 -10.35 -6.06
CA LEU A 37 -10.05 -11.21 -7.25
C LEU A 37 -8.69 -11.71 -7.74
N GLY A 38 -7.62 -10.97 -7.46
CA GLY A 38 -6.26 -11.34 -7.84
C GLY A 38 -5.32 -11.35 -6.63
N ARG A 39 -4.47 -12.39 -6.57
CA ARG A 39 -3.49 -12.59 -5.50
C ARG A 39 -2.07 -12.71 -6.06
N SER A 40 -1.10 -12.21 -5.31
CA SER A 40 0.33 -12.44 -5.56
C SER A 40 1.06 -12.63 -4.24
N LEU A 41 1.95 -13.63 -4.17
CA LEU A 41 2.72 -13.97 -2.97
C LEU A 41 1.87 -14.16 -1.70
N GLY A 42 0.61 -14.59 -1.86
CA GLY A 42 -0.35 -14.77 -0.76
C GLY A 42 -1.10 -13.50 -0.34
N PHE A 43 -0.79 -12.35 -0.94
CA PHE A 43 -1.49 -11.09 -0.70
C PHE A 43 -2.59 -10.86 -1.73
N ASP A 44 -3.72 -10.31 -1.27
CA ASP A 44 -4.78 -9.79 -2.12
C ASP A 44 -4.32 -8.47 -2.74
N ILE A 45 -4.21 -8.41 -4.07
CA ILE A 45 -3.60 -7.25 -4.76
C ILE A 45 -4.52 -6.59 -5.78
N TRP A 46 -5.55 -7.28 -6.26
CA TRP A 46 -6.47 -6.77 -7.28
C TRP A 46 -7.93 -7.02 -6.91
N GLY A 47 -8.75 -5.98 -7.01
CA GLY A 47 -10.21 -6.06 -7.09
C GLY A 47 -10.72 -5.85 -8.52
N LEU A 48 -11.98 -5.41 -8.68
CA LEU A 48 -12.52 -5.05 -10.00
C LEU A 48 -12.01 -3.67 -10.42
N GLY A 49 -10.87 -3.65 -11.12
CA GLY A 49 -10.26 -2.41 -11.63
C GLY A 49 -9.56 -1.56 -10.56
N THR A 50 -9.40 -2.10 -9.35
CA THR A 50 -8.71 -1.44 -8.23
C THR A 50 -7.49 -2.26 -7.80
N SER A 51 -6.39 -1.58 -7.48
CA SER A 51 -5.30 -2.15 -6.69
C SER A 51 -5.68 -2.13 -5.22
N LEU A 52 -5.36 -3.20 -4.49
CA LEU A 52 -5.63 -3.36 -3.05
C LEU A 52 -4.33 -3.18 -2.27
N TYR A 53 -4.05 -1.96 -1.80
CA TYR A 53 -2.73 -1.58 -1.31
C TYR A 53 -2.38 -2.12 0.06
N ALA A 54 -3.33 -2.09 0.99
CA ALA A 54 -3.16 -2.55 2.36
C ALA A 54 -4.51 -2.90 2.99
N PRO A 55 -4.57 -3.92 3.86
CA PRO A 55 -5.78 -4.22 4.61
C PRO A 55 -6.10 -3.10 5.61
N THR A 56 -7.38 -2.92 5.88
CA THR A 56 -7.93 -2.01 6.90
C THR A 56 -8.36 -2.80 8.15
N GLY A 57 -8.66 -2.10 9.26
CA GLY A 57 -9.03 -2.74 10.53
C GLY A 57 -10.32 -3.57 10.44
N ASN A 58 -11.22 -3.21 9.52
CA ASN A 58 -12.53 -3.83 9.34
C ASN A 58 -12.57 -4.89 8.23
N GLY A 59 -11.41 -5.31 7.71
CA GLY A 59 -11.31 -6.33 6.65
C GLY A 59 -11.67 -5.84 5.24
N ASP A 60 -11.75 -4.52 5.02
CA ASP A 60 -11.72 -3.89 3.69
C ASP A 60 -10.25 -3.52 3.34
N PHE A 61 -10.03 -2.80 2.24
CA PHE A 61 -8.70 -2.39 1.79
C PHE A 61 -8.60 -0.89 1.54
N ILE A 62 -7.43 -0.31 1.82
CA ILE A 62 -7.02 0.92 1.15
C ILE A 62 -6.78 0.57 -0.31
N PHE A 63 -7.43 1.29 -1.22
CA PHE A 63 -7.52 0.90 -2.63
C PHE A 63 -7.34 2.09 -3.57
N GLY A 64 -7.15 1.82 -4.85
CA GLY A 64 -7.02 2.86 -5.87
C GLY A 64 -6.25 2.37 -7.09
N HIS A 65 -5.46 3.26 -7.70
CA HIS A 65 -4.62 2.90 -8.84
C HIS A 65 -3.47 3.91 -9.05
N ASP A 66 -2.39 3.45 -9.66
CA ASP A 66 -1.25 4.27 -10.10
C ASP A 66 -1.24 4.44 -11.61
N GLY A 67 -0.59 5.49 -12.08
CA GLY A 67 -0.33 5.69 -13.50
C GLY A 67 1.10 6.16 -13.69
N ALA A 68 1.75 5.66 -14.73
CA ALA A 68 3.06 6.12 -15.16
C ALA A 68 3.10 6.11 -16.69
N ASN A 69 3.72 7.12 -17.30
CA ASN A 69 3.94 7.17 -18.73
C ASN A 69 5.14 8.07 -19.08
N ASP A 70 5.69 7.91 -20.28
CA ASP A 70 6.69 8.83 -20.84
C ASP A 70 6.03 10.10 -21.42
N PRO A 71 6.66 11.28 -21.34
CA PRO A 71 7.94 11.58 -20.67
C PRO A 71 7.73 12.01 -19.21
N ALA A 72 7.78 11.06 -18.27
CA ALA A 72 7.68 11.26 -16.82
C ALA A 72 6.37 11.91 -16.32
N ILE A 73 5.24 11.33 -16.72
CA ILE A 73 3.94 11.57 -16.07
C ILE A 73 3.76 10.47 -15.02
N ASN A 74 3.45 10.83 -13.78
CA ASN A 74 3.16 9.89 -12.71
C ASN A 74 1.94 10.36 -11.90
N THR A 75 1.06 9.42 -11.60
CA THR A 75 -0.21 9.68 -10.92
C THR A 75 -0.47 8.61 -9.88
N ALA A 76 -1.07 8.99 -8.76
CA ALA A 76 -1.52 8.07 -7.72
C ALA A 76 -2.88 8.51 -7.21
N ALA A 77 -3.79 7.55 -7.06
CA ALA A 77 -5.02 7.70 -6.29
C ALA A 77 -5.05 6.62 -5.21
N ARG A 78 -5.30 7.02 -3.97
CA ARG A 78 -5.47 6.14 -2.79
C ARG A 78 -6.72 6.57 -2.04
N LEU A 79 -7.55 5.62 -1.66
CA LEU A 79 -8.81 5.85 -0.97
C LEU A 79 -8.90 4.89 0.21
N ASN A 80 -9.19 5.42 1.40
CA ASN A 80 -9.45 4.64 2.59
C ASN A 80 -10.96 4.65 2.88
N PRO A 81 -11.69 3.55 2.62
CA PRO A 81 -13.14 3.50 2.84
C PRO A 81 -13.50 3.46 4.34
N GLU A 82 -12.55 3.15 5.23
CA GLU A 82 -12.77 3.13 6.68
C GLU A 82 -12.76 4.55 7.26
N SER A 83 -11.77 5.37 6.90
CA SER A 83 -11.70 6.76 7.39
C SER A 83 -12.49 7.76 6.54
N GLY A 84 -12.75 7.42 5.27
CA GLY A 84 -13.27 8.36 4.28
C GLY A 84 -12.21 9.31 3.74
N ASP A 85 -10.92 9.06 4.01
CA ASP A 85 -9.83 9.85 3.46
C ASP A 85 -9.44 9.39 2.06
N ALA A 86 -8.89 10.31 1.28
CA ALA A 86 -8.30 10.00 -0.02
C ALA A 86 -7.14 10.93 -0.36
N LEU A 87 -6.21 10.40 -1.15
CA LEU A 87 -5.07 11.10 -1.70
C LEU A 87 -5.10 10.97 -3.23
N VAL A 88 -4.99 12.10 -3.92
CA VAL A 88 -4.83 12.17 -5.38
C VAL A 88 -3.62 13.03 -5.69
N ILE A 89 -2.68 12.49 -6.44
CA ILE A 89 -1.48 13.20 -6.87
C ILE A 89 -1.35 13.03 -8.39
N LEU A 90 -1.25 14.15 -9.11
CA LEU A 90 -1.00 14.19 -10.55
C LEU A 90 0.28 14.99 -10.76
N VAL A 91 1.33 14.35 -11.27
CA VAL A 91 2.65 14.96 -11.44
C VAL A 91 3.14 14.77 -12.87
N SER A 92 3.81 15.80 -13.37
CA SER A 92 4.63 15.75 -14.58
C SER A 92 6.05 16.16 -14.24
N GLY A 93 7.04 15.56 -14.90
CA GLY A 93 8.46 15.82 -14.67
C GLY A 93 9.14 14.91 -13.65
N GLN A 94 8.42 13.96 -13.05
CA GLN A 94 9.01 12.90 -12.21
C GLN A 94 8.28 11.57 -12.44
N SER A 95 9.03 10.48 -12.55
CA SER A 95 8.51 9.16 -12.92
C SER A 95 7.86 8.37 -11.79
N SER A 96 8.18 8.67 -10.52
CA SER A 96 7.73 7.86 -9.37
C SER A 96 7.24 8.65 -8.16
N LEU A 97 7.27 10.00 -8.19
CA LEU A 97 6.97 10.81 -7.00
C LEU A 97 5.56 10.56 -6.45
N ALA A 98 4.55 10.52 -7.31
CA ALA A 98 3.17 10.30 -6.90
C ALA A 98 3.00 8.91 -6.27
N THR A 99 3.61 7.89 -6.86
CA THR A 99 3.60 6.52 -6.34
C THR A 99 4.27 6.44 -4.97
N THR A 100 5.47 7.02 -4.81
CA THR A 100 6.19 7.04 -3.53
C THR A 100 5.38 7.73 -2.43
N LEU A 101 4.86 8.93 -2.69
CA LEU A 101 4.02 9.65 -1.72
C LEU A 101 2.72 8.91 -1.42
N GLY A 102 2.15 8.23 -2.41
CA GLY A 102 0.99 7.35 -2.24
C GLY A 102 1.29 6.20 -1.27
N SER A 103 2.44 5.55 -1.42
CA SER A 103 2.87 4.46 -0.53
C SER A 103 3.14 4.93 0.90
N ASP A 104 3.79 6.09 1.08
CA ASP A 104 4.00 6.68 2.40
C ASP A 104 2.67 7.01 3.09
N TRP A 105 1.70 7.52 2.34
CA TRP A 105 0.36 7.81 2.85
C TRP A 105 -0.40 6.54 3.25
N VAL A 106 -0.30 5.45 2.47
CA VAL A 106 -0.88 4.14 2.82
C VAL A 106 -0.29 3.62 4.13
N PHE A 107 1.03 3.73 4.28
CA PHE A 107 1.71 3.34 5.52
C PHE A 107 1.25 4.19 6.71
N TRP A 108 1.09 5.50 6.52
CA TRP A 108 0.56 6.38 7.55
C TRP A 108 -0.87 6.04 7.97
N GLN A 109 -1.73 5.65 7.02
CA GLN A 109 -3.15 5.33 7.27
C GLN A 109 -3.36 3.96 7.91
N SER A 110 -2.59 2.95 7.50
CA SER A 110 -2.82 1.55 7.89
C SER A 110 -1.79 0.97 8.85
N GLY A 111 -0.60 1.57 8.93
CA GLY A 111 0.57 0.98 9.59
C GLY A 111 1.21 -0.18 8.83
N TYR A 112 0.64 -0.57 7.68
CA TYR A 112 1.16 -1.62 6.81
C TYR A 112 1.87 -1.00 5.60
N PRO A 113 2.98 -1.58 5.14
CA PRO A 113 3.60 -1.15 3.90
C PRO A 113 2.65 -1.38 2.71
N ASP A 114 2.66 -0.43 1.77
CA ASP A 114 2.01 -0.55 0.47
C ASP A 114 2.60 -1.74 -0.32
N LEU A 115 1.78 -2.42 -1.13
CA LEU A 115 2.22 -3.37 -2.17
C LEU A 115 3.48 -2.93 -2.93
N PHE A 116 3.57 -1.65 -3.30
CA PHE A 116 4.71 -1.13 -4.06
C PHE A 116 5.94 -0.79 -3.19
N ALA A 117 5.81 -0.82 -1.86
CA ALA A 117 6.93 -0.61 -0.95
C ALA A 117 7.75 -1.89 -0.70
N THR A 118 7.36 -3.03 -1.29
CA THR A 118 7.96 -4.35 -1.03
C THR A 118 9.49 -4.35 -1.06
N ASP A 119 10.11 -3.79 -2.11
CA ASP A 119 11.58 -3.75 -2.23
C ASP A 119 12.25 -2.89 -1.15
N THR A 120 11.64 -1.74 -0.85
CA THR A 120 12.11 -0.82 0.21
C THR A 120 12.01 -1.49 1.58
N VAL A 121 10.92 -2.20 1.85
CA VAL A 121 10.69 -2.93 3.10
C VAL A 121 11.75 -4.02 3.25
N PHE A 122 11.92 -4.88 2.25
CA PHE A 122 12.94 -5.94 2.29
C PHE A 122 14.35 -5.39 2.46
N GLY A 123 14.69 -4.30 1.76
CA GLY A 123 15.97 -3.62 1.93
C GLY A 123 16.19 -3.13 3.36
N SER A 124 15.18 -2.49 3.96
CA SER A 124 15.27 -1.95 5.32
C SER A 124 15.36 -3.02 6.41
N MET A 125 14.74 -4.19 6.20
CA MET A 125 14.72 -5.29 7.17
C MET A 125 16.03 -6.08 7.19
N MET A 126 16.79 -6.08 6.09
CA MET A 126 17.93 -6.98 5.90
C MET A 126 19.09 -6.68 6.86
N VAL A 127 19.45 -5.41 7.07
CA VAL A 127 20.57 -5.04 7.96
C VAL A 127 20.27 -5.38 9.44
N PRO A 128 19.12 -4.98 10.02
CA PRO A 128 18.76 -5.39 11.38
C PRO A 128 18.67 -6.91 11.53
N ALA A 129 18.06 -7.62 10.56
CA ALA A 129 17.92 -9.07 10.63
C ALA A 129 19.29 -9.77 10.65
N LEU A 130 20.18 -9.43 9.72
CA LEU A 130 21.52 -10.03 9.64
C LEU A 130 22.36 -9.72 10.88
N SER A 131 22.32 -8.47 11.35
CA SER A 131 23.05 -8.07 12.55
C SER A 131 22.53 -8.80 13.80
N GLY A 132 21.21 -8.90 13.98
CA GLY A 132 20.59 -9.63 15.07
C GLY A 132 20.93 -11.12 15.04
N THR A 133 20.86 -11.76 13.87
CA THR A 133 21.28 -13.16 13.70
C THR A 133 22.76 -13.35 14.05
N ALA A 134 23.64 -12.46 13.59
CA ALA A 134 25.07 -12.54 13.91
C ALA A 134 25.33 -12.47 15.43
N VAL A 135 24.67 -11.54 16.13
CA VAL A 135 24.78 -11.41 17.60
C VAL A 135 24.26 -12.66 18.31
N ILE A 136 23.11 -13.21 17.90
CA ILE A 136 22.56 -14.43 18.49
C ILE A 136 23.53 -15.61 18.32
N LEU A 137 24.13 -15.76 17.14
CA LEU A 137 25.10 -16.82 16.87
C LEU A 137 26.37 -16.65 17.71
N GLU A 138 26.89 -15.43 17.83
CA GLU A 138 28.07 -15.14 18.65
C GLU A 138 27.82 -15.47 20.13
N VAL A 139 26.68 -15.05 20.67
CA VAL A 139 26.28 -15.36 22.05
C VAL A 139 26.15 -16.88 22.25
N ALA A 140 25.51 -17.58 21.30
CA ALA A 140 25.35 -19.03 21.36
C ALA A 140 26.71 -19.75 21.36
N VAL A 141 27.67 -19.32 20.53
CA VAL A 141 29.03 -19.85 20.49
C VAL A 141 29.74 -19.61 21.82
N VAL A 142 29.70 -18.39 22.36
CA VAL A 142 30.35 -18.05 23.63
C VAL A 142 29.79 -18.87 24.78
N LEU A 143 28.46 -19.01 24.86
CA LEU A 143 27.80 -19.82 25.89
C LEU A 143 28.16 -21.30 25.75
N GLY A 144 28.15 -21.84 24.53
CA GLY A 144 28.53 -23.23 24.26
C GLY A 144 29.99 -23.54 24.58
N LEU A 145 30.91 -22.61 24.33
CA LEU A 145 32.31 -22.76 24.72
C LEU A 145 32.51 -22.68 26.25
N ARG A 146 31.73 -21.85 26.94
CA ARG A 146 31.79 -21.71 28.41
C ARG A 146 31.24 -22.94 29.14
N THR A 147 30.18 -23.56 28.63
CA THR A 147 29.63 -24.80 29.22
C THR A 147 30.56 -25.98 29.00
N ARG A 148 31.21 -26.11 27.84
CA ARG A 148 32.22 -27.15 27.58
C ARG A 148 33.48 -27.04 28.43
N ARG A 149 33.86 -25.85 28.89
CA ARG A 149 35.00 -25.68 29.81
C ARG A 149 34.69 -26.00 31.27
N LYS A 150 33.40 -26.12 31.63
CA LYS A 150 32.94 -26.44 32.99
C LYS A 150 32.60 -27.92 33.18
N ALA A 151 32.51 -28.69 32.11
CA ALA A 151 32.38 -30.16 32.10
C ALA A 151 33.76 -30.79 31.95
#